data_AF-A0A946ZQ48-F1
#
_entry.id   AF-A0A946ZQ48-F1
#
_cell.length_a   1.000
_cell.length_b   1.000
_cell.length_c   1.000
_cell.angle_alpha   90.00
_cell.angle_beta   90.00
_cell.angle_gamma   90.00
#
_symmetry.space_group_name_H-M   'P 1'
#
loop_
_entity.id
_entity.type
_entity.pdbx_description
1 polymer ?
#
loop_
_entity_poly.entity_id
_entity_poly.type
_entity_poly.pdbx_seq_one_letter_code
_entity_poly.pdbx_strand_id
1 'polypeptide(L)'
;SRAVIRIRQRKLPDPAILGNSGSFFKNPVVEASKYEELKKGYPEIPSYRISKNEIKIPAAWMIDTCGFKGIRKGDAGVHERQALVLVNYGNASGEEILKLARQIQEKVKLNFGISIHPEVNIL
;
A
#
# COMPACT_ATOMS: atom_id res chain seq x y z
N SER A 1 6.00 -3.56 24.12
CA SER A 1 7.36 -3.09 24.51
C SER A 1 7.61 -1.70 23.93
N ARG A 2 8.43 -0.85 24.61
CA ARG A 2 8.80 0.49 24.11
C ARG A 2 9.46 0.47 22.71
N ALA A 3 10.08 -0.65 22.32
CA ALA A 3 10.69 -0.83 21.00
C ALA A 3 9.65 -0.96 19.86
N VAL A 4 8.56 -1.69 20.07
CA VAL A 4 7.48 -1.82 19.08
C VAL A 4 6.77 -0.49 18.85
N ILE A 5 6.55 0.30 19.90
CA ILE A 5 5.95 1.65 19.80
C ILE A 5 6.84 2.57 18.97
N ARG A 6 8.16 2.57 19.25
CA ARG A 6 9.14 3.41 18.53
C ARG A 6 9.27 3.01 17.04
N ILE A 7 9.20 1.72 16.73
CA ILE A 7 9.18 1.21 15.34
C ILE A 7 7.87 1.59 14.65
N ARG A 8 6.72 1.49 15.33
CA ARG A 8 5.41 1.88 14.77
C ARG A 8 5.32 3.38 14.51
N GLN A 9 5.74 4.24 15.44
CA GLN A 9 5.77 5.69 15.25
C GLN A 9 6.73 6.14 14.13
N ARG A 10 7.82 5.41 13.89
CA ARG A 10 8.70 5.67 12.73
C ARG A 10 8.08 5.27 11.39
N LYS A 11 7.18 4.28 11.40
CA LYS A 11 6.63 3.66 10.17
C LYS A 11 5.23 4.14 9.79
N LEU A 12 4.46 4.66 10.73
CA LEU A 12 3.07 5.07 10.53
C LEU A 12 2.90 6.51 11.05
N PRO A 13 2.30 7.42 10.26
CA PRO A 13 1.99 8.76 10.74
C PRO A 13 0.98 8.71 11.88
N ASP A 14 1.16 9.56 12.88
CA ASP A 14 0.19 9.71 13.97
C ASP A 14 -1.12 10.29 13.39
N PRO A 15 -2.26 9.58 13.52
CA PRO A 15 -3.55 10.07 13.01
C PRO A 15 -3.98 11.42 13.56
N ALA A 16 -3.52 11.80 14.76
CA ALA A 16 -3.79 13.10 15.37
C ALA A 16 -2.97 14.25 14.74
N ILE A 17 -1.87 13.93 14.06
CA ILE A 17 -0.99 14.90 13.38
C ILE A 17 -1.30 14.94 11.89
N LEU A 18 -1.56 13.78 11.28
CA LEU A 18 -1.89 13.64 9.86
C LEU A 18 -2.99 12.58 9.72
N GLY A 19 -4.18 13.01 9.28
CA GLY A 19 -5.34 12.13 9.17
C GLY A 19 -5.04 10.91 8.31
N ASN A 20 -5.13 9.71 8.89
CA ASN A 20 -4.90 8.44 8.20
C ASN A 20 -5.61 7.28 8.93
N SER A 21 -5.77 6.16 8.24
CA SER A 21 -6.40 4.94 8.79
C SER A 21 -5.40 3.79 9.02
N GLY A 22 -4.10 4.10 9.09
CA GLY A 22 -3.05 3.09 9.06
C GLY A 22 -2.83 2.53 7.66
N SER A 23 -2.50 1.24 7.56
CA SER A 23 -2.37 0.57 6.25
C SER A 23 -3.73 0.58 5.55
N PHE A 24 -3.81 1.25 4.41
CA PHE A 24 -5.04 1.36 3.65
C PHE A 24 -5.33 0.08 2.86
N PHE A 25 -4.30 -0.63 2.38
CA PHE A 25 -4.42 -1.83 1.56
C PHE A 25 -3.90 -3.08 2.28
N LYS A 26 -4.55 -4.22 2.01
CA LYS A 26 -4.03 -5.54 2.38
C LYS A 26 -2.88 -5.94 1.45
N ASN A 27 -1.94 -6.71 1.99
CA ASN A 27 -0.93 -7.37 1.17
C ASN A 27 -1.57 -8.55 0.42
N PRO A 28 -1.53 -8.61 -0.92
CA PRO A 28 -2.10 -9.71 -1.66
C PRO A 28 -1.31 -11.00 -1.44
N VAL A 29 -2.03 -12.11 -1.51
CA VAL A 29 -1.47 -13.47 -1.57
C VAL A 29 -1.75 -13.98 -2.98
N VAL A 30 -0.70 -14.50 -3.62
CA VAL A 30 -0.76 -15.00 -5.01
C VAL A 30 -0.17 -16.41 -5.08
N GLU A 31 -0.52 -17.12 -6.15
CA GLU A 31 0.10 -18.39 -6.50
C GLU A 31 1.60 -18.23 -6.77
N ALA A 32 2.38 -19.25 -6.41
CA ALA A 32 3.83 -19.27 -6.61
C ALA A 32 4.20 -19.09 -8.09
N SER A 33 3.42 -19.67 -9.01
CA SER A 33 3.61 -19.50 -10.45
C SER A 33 3.50 -18.02 -10.89
N LYS A 34 2.54 -17.28 -10.33
CA LYS A 34 2.37 -15.85 -10.62
C LYS A 34 3.54 -15.03 -10.08
N TYR A 35 4.03 -15.36 -8.88
CA TYR A 35 5.21 -14.72 -8.32
C TYR A 35 6.46 -14.95 -9.18
N GLU A 36 6.70 -16.19 -9.64
CA GLU A 36 7.85 -16.51 -10.50
C GLU A 36 7.77 -15.80 -11.86
N GLU A 37 6.58 -15.59 -12.41
CA GLU A 37 6.38 -14.74 -13.60
C GLU A 37 6.80 -13.30 -13.31
N LEU A 38 6.30 -12.72 -12.21
CA LEU A 38 6.59 -11.34 -11.83
C LEU A 38 8.06 -11.10 -11.51
N LYS A 39 8.74 -12.07 -10.89
CA LYS A 39 10.15 -11.98 -10.52
C LYS A 39 11.07 -11.81 -11.73
N LYS A 40 10.65 -12.26 -12.93
CA LYS A 40 11.40 -12.04 -14.18
C LYS A 40 11.42 -10.56 -14.58
N GLY A 41 10.31 -9.86 -14.43
CA GLY A 41 10.20 -8.42 -14.72
C GLY A 41 10.63 -7.54 -13.54
N TYR A 42 10.57 -8.07 -12.33
CA TYR A 42 10.88 -7.37 -11.09
C TYR A 42 11.79 -8.22 -10.18
N PRO A 43 13.10 -8.33 -10.46
CA PRO A 43 14.00 -9.20 -9.70
C PRO A 43 14.03 -8.92 -8.19
N GLU A 44 13.87 -7.66 -7.81
CA GLU A 44 13.88 -7.16 -6.43
C GLU A 44 12.53 -7.27 -5.71
N ILE A 45 11.52 -7.93 -6.31
CA ILE A 45 10.18 -8.04 -5.72
C ILE A 45 10.23 -8.80 -4.37
N PRO A 46 9.95 -8.14 -3.23
CA PRO A 46 9.98 -8.77 -1.93
C PRO A 46 8.81 -9.73 -1.80
N SER A 47 9.01 -10.81 -1.07
CA SER A 47 7.98 -11.82 -0.86
C SER A 47 8.11 -12.52 0.48
N TYR A 48 6.98 -13.05 0.95
CA TYR A 48 6.91 -13.90 2.13
C TYR A 48 6.11 -15.15 1.76
N ARG A 49 6.76 -16.31 1.83
CA ARG A 49 6.08 -17.59 1.58
C ARG A 49 5.08 -17.85 2.71
N ILE A 50 3.82 -18.12 2.35
CA ILE A 50 2.74 -18.46 3.29
C ILE A 50 2.54 -19.99 3.32
N SER A 51 2.58 -20.63 2.15
CA SER A 51 2.47 -22.07 2.02
C SER A 51 3.34 -22.59 0.87
N LYS A 52 3.19 -23.87 0.48
CA LYS A 52 3.91 -24.43 -0.67
C LYS A 52 3.60 -23.68 -1.97
N ASN A 53 2.35 -23.24 -2.12
CA ASN A 53 1.84 -22.63 -3.34
C ASN A 53 1.50 -21.15 -3.17
N GLU A 54 1.38 -20.62 -1.95
CA GLU A 54 0.99 -19.23 -1.73
C GLU A 54 2.16 -18.36 -1.28
N ILE A 55 2.25 -17.19 -1.92
CA ILE A 55 3.25 -16.17 -1.65
C ILE A 55 2.55 -14.84 -1.39
N LYS A 56 2.87 -14.21 -0.26
CA LYS A 56 2.41 -12.87 0.07
C LYS A 56 3.40 -11.84 -0.48
N ILE A 57 2.87 -10.88 -1.24
CA ILE A 57 3.66 -9.77 -1.80
C ILE A 57 3.31 -8.50 -1.03
N PRO A 58 4.30 -7.73 -0.52
CA PRO A 58 4.04 -6.45 0.11
C PRO A 58 3.40 -5.44 -0.85
N ALA A 59 2.16 -5.03 -0.58
CA ALA A 59 1.47 -4.01 -1.38
C ALA A 59 2.18 -2.65 -1.32
N ALA A 60 2.83 -2.31 -0.19
CA ALA A 60 3.67 -1.12 -0.08
C ALA A 60 4.70 -1.03 -1.22
N TRP A 61 5.37 -2.15 -1.51
CA TRP A 61 6.41 -2.20 -2.53
C TRP A 61 5.81 -2.02 -3.93
N MET A 62 4.68 -2.65 -4.23
CA MET A 62 4.00 -2.46 -5.53
C MET A 62 3.55 -1.02 -5.74
N ILE A 63 2.99 -0.39 -4.70
CA ILE A 63 2.52 1.01 -4.75
C ILE A 63 3.70 1.96 -4.94
N ASP A 64 4.81 1.73 -4.24
CA ASP A 64 6.05 2.49 -4.38
C ASP A 64 6.67 2.33 -5.78
N THR A 65 6.74 1.10 -6.29
CA THR A 65 7.21 0.81 -7.66
C THR A 65 6.31 1.45 -8.73
N CYS A 66 5.02 1.64 -8.46
CA CYS A 66 4.12 2.42 -9.31
C CYS A 66 4.31 3.94 -9.19
N GLY A 67 5.23 4.42 -8.35
CA GLY A 67 5.57 5.83 -8.17
C GLY A 67 4.64 6.61 -7.25
N PHE A 68 3.79 5.93 -6.46
CA PHE A 68 2.79 6.62 -5.65
C PHE A 68 3.28 7.11 -4.30
N LYS A 69 4.40 6.60 -3.78
CA LYS A 69 4.91 7.01 -2.48
C LYS A 69 5.22 8.51 -2.46
N GLY A 70 4.64 9.23 -1.50
CA GLY A 70 4.78 10.69 -1.39
C GLY A 70 3.94 11.51 -2.38
N ILE A 71 3.12 10.90 -3.24
CA ILE A 71 2.22 11.66 -4.11
C ILE A 71 1.20 12.42 -3.27
N ARG A 72 0.92 13.66 -3.67
CA ARG A 72 -0.17 14.49 -3.16
C ARG A 72 -1.02 14.99 -4.32
N LYS A 73 -2.34 14.94 -4.17
CA LYS A 73 -3.36 15.44 -5.10
C LYS A 73 -4.39 16.22 -4.29
N GLY A 74 -4.31 17.55 -4.31
CA GLY A 74 -5.04 18.38 -3.37
C GLY A 74 -4.59 18.06 -1.94
N ASP A 75 -5.53 17.76 -1.05
CA ASP A 75 -5.21 17.33 0.32
C ASP A 75 -5.14 15.81 0.50
N ALA A 76 -5.52 15.02 -0.51
CA ALA A 76 -5.33 13.58 -0.50
C ALA A 76 -3.90 13.20 -0.92
N GLY A 77 -3.30 12.21 -0.28
CA GLY A 77 -1.99 11.73 -0.70
C GLY A 77 -1.61 10.35 -0.18
N VAL A 78 -0.39 9.94 -0.50
CA VAL A 78 0.27 8.76 0.03
C VAL A 78 1.43 9.21 0.90
N HIS A 79 1.57 8.61 2.09
CA HIS A 79 2.60 9.02 3.03
C HIS A 79 4.03 8.84 2.47
N GLU A 80 4.89 9.83 2.69
CA GLU A 80 6.25 9.90 2.14
C GLU A 80 7.15 8.72 2.53
N ARG A 81 6.93 8.12 3.71
CA ARG A 81 7.74 6.99 4.22
C ARG A 81 7.04 5.65 4.15
N GLN A 82 5.74 5.63 3.81
CA GLN A 82 4.93 4.43 3.89
C GLN A 82 3.86 4.41 2.81
N ALA A 83 4.14 3.72 1.71
CA ALA A 83 3.27 3.66 0.54
C ALA A 83 1.92 2.98 0.79
N LEU A 84 1.76 2.25 1.90
CA LEU A 84 0.47 1.68 2.30
C LEU A 84 -0.49 2.68 2.94
N VAL A 85 -0.02 3.86 3.36
CA VAL A 85 -0.83 4.78 4.15
C VAL A 85 -1.31 5.92 3.25
N LEU A 86 -2.63 5.98 3.04
CA LEU A 86 -3.26 7.17 2.48
C LEU A 86 -3.43 8.22 3.58
N VAL A 87 -3.18 9.48 3.23
CA VAL A 87 -3.15 10.60 4.15
C VAL A 87 -4.07 11.72 3.67
N ASN A 88 -4.70 12.38 4.63
CA ASN A 88 -5.41 13.63 4.45
C ASN A 88 -4.57 14.76 5.10
N TYR A 89 -4.05 15.67 4.27
CA TYR A 89 -3.25 16.83 4.69
C TYR A 89 -4.08 18.00 5.25
N GLY A 90 -5.40 17.87 5.31
CA GLY A 90 -6.31 18.88 5.86
C GLY A 90 -7.75 18.57 5.48
N ASN A 91 -8.15 18.94 4.26
CA ASN A 91 -9.55 18.98 3.85
C ASN A 91 -9.91 17.94 2.78
N ALA A 92 -9.12 16.88 2.63
CA ALA A 92 -9.42 15.84 1.65
C ALA A 92 -10.78 15.19 1.96
N SER A 93 -11.65 15.15 0.96
CA SER A 93 -12.92 14.45 1.09
C SER A 93 -12.72 12.93 1.02
N GLY A 94 -13.70 12.16 1.52
CA GLY A 94 -13.71 10.71 1.36
C GLY A 94 -13.67 10.29 -0.12
N GLU A 95 -14.28 11.06 -1.02
CA GLU A 95 -14.25 10.82 -2.45
C GLU A 95 -12.86 11.03 -3.06
N GLU A 96 -12.11 12.03 -2.60
CA GLU A 96 -10.74 12.27 -3.07
C GLU A 96 -9.79 11.15 -2.64
N ILE A 97 -9.91 10.69 -1.39
CA ILE A 97 -9.16 9.52 -0.89
C ILE A 97 -9.56 8.27 -1.67
N LEU A 98 -10.85 8.05 -1.93
CA LEU A 98 -11.34 6.91 -2.68
C LEU A 98 -10.87 6.94 -4.14
N LYS A 99 -10.86 8.12 -4.77
CA LYS A 99 -10.34 8.32 -6.12
C LYS A 99 -8.85 8.00 -6.20
N LEU A 100 -8.06 8.45 -5.22
CA LEU A 100 -6.65 8.11 -5.12
C LEU A 100 -6.45 6.60 -4.92
N ALA A 101 -7.25 5.98 -4.06
CA ALA A 101 -7.20 4.54 -3.84
C ALA A 101 -7.47 3.74 -5.13
N ARG A 102 -8.51 4.12 -5.89
CA ARG A 102 -8.85 3.49 -7.18
C ARG A 102 -7.72 3.60 -8.19
N GLN A 103 -7.11 4.78 -8.31
CA GLN A 103 -5.97 4.99 -9.20
C GLN A 103 -4.77 4.08 -8.84
N ILE A 104 -4.51 3.90 -7.55
CA ILE A 104 -3.47 2.99 -7.08
C ILE A 104 -3.82 1.54 -7.45
N GLN A 105 -5.06 1.10 -7.19
CA GLN A 105 -5.52 -0.25 -7.54
C GLN A 105 -5.41 -0.52 -9.04
N GLU A 106 -5.85 0.41 -9.88
CA GLU A 106 -5.77 0.32 -11.34
C GLU A 106 -4.33 0.19 -11.81
N LYS A 107 -3.43 1.03 -11.28
CA LYS A 107 -2.02 1.00 -11.69
C LYS A 107 -1.30 -0.26 -11.23
N VAL A 108 -1.57 -0.72 -10.01
CA VAL A 108 -1.01 -1.98 -9.49
C VAL A 108 -1.52 -3.16 -10.31
N LYS A 109 -2.82 -3.19 -10.65
CA LYS A 109 -3.38 -4.22 -11.52
C LYS A 109 -2.77 -4.19 -12.92
N LEU A 110 -2.58 -3.01 -13.50
CA LEU A 110 -1.98 -2.85 -14.82
C LEU A 110 -0.51 -3.33 -14.85
N ASN A 111 0.28 -2.96 -13.84
CA ASN A 111 1.72 -3.25 -13.82
C ASN A 111 2.04 -4.69 -13.39
N PHE A 112 1.26 -5.26 -12.46
CA PHE A 112 1.57 -6.57 -11.86
C PHE A 112 0.53 -7.65 -12.17
N GLY A 113 -0.62 -7.30 -12.76
CA GLY A 113 -1.74 -8.23 -12.91
C GLY A 113 -2.33 -8.68 -11.57
N ILE A 114 -2.09 -7.92 -10.48
CA ILE A 114 -2.54 -8.23 -9.12
C ILE A 114 -3.56 -7.19 -8.67
N SER A 115 -4.70 -7.63 -8.16
CA SER A 115 -5.65 -6.76 -7.47
C SER A 115 -5.27 -6.61 -6.01
N ILE A 116 -5.27 -5.36 -5.51
CA ILE A 116 -5.15 -5.06 -4.09
C ILE A 116 -6.45 -4.46 -3.58
N HIS A 117 -6.80 -4.75 -2.33
CA HIS A 117 -8.08 -4.35 -1.74
C HIS A 117 -7.86 -3.55 -0.46
N PRO A 118 -8.73 -2.56 -0.18
CA PRO A 118 -8.67 -1.82 1.06
C PRO A 118 -8.81 -2.74 2.29
N GLU A 119 -8.15 -2.38 3.38
CA GLU A 119 -8.35 -2.99 4.70
C GLU A 119 -9.47 -2.28 5.48
N VAL A 120 -9.73 -1.02 5.15
CA VAL A 120 -10.79 -0.20 5.76
C VAL A 120 -12.16 -0.47 5.15
N ASN A 121 -13.20 -0.46 5.99
CA ASN A 121 -14.59 -0.39 5.51
C ASN A 121 -14.82 1.02 4.96
N ILE A 122 -15.13 1.11 3.67
CA ILE A 122 -15.60 2.33 3.05
C ILE A 122 -17.12 2.35 3.26
N LEU A 123 -17.60 3.28 4.10
CA LEU A 123 -19.03 3.47 4.43
C LEU A 123 -19.68 4.49 3.49
#